data_AF-A0A7K1DU08-F1
#
_entry.id   AF-A0A7K1DU08-F1
#
_cell.length_a   1.000
_cell.length_b   1.000
_cell.length_c   1.000
_cell.angle_alpha   90.00
_cell.angle_beta   90.00
_cell.angle_gamma   90.00
#
_symmetry.space_group_name_H-M   'P 1'
#
loop_
_entity.id
_entity.type
_entity.pdbx_description
1 polymer ?
#
loop_
_entity_poly.entity_id
_entity_poly.type
_entity_poly.pdbx_seq_one_letter_code
_entity_poly.pdbx_strand_id
1 'polypeptide(L)'
;HGYGFHSSWEDLGYGKQYLEFPHPYNGAAITQQIEILDNAIRWSLDYEAGDCELPFSIGFHPWFARDIGRGDSAEITFSASKMFKKGSDYLPTGDLIEPTGQPWDDTFKDVIGLPEIIWPGAARVSIESDSPYWTVYTEHEDGICVEPVTAPPDCQNLGIVGDSYIEMLITFEEDY
;
A
#
# COMPACT_ATOMS: atom_id res chain seq x y z
N HIS A 1 -7.09 5.54 6.99
CA HIS A 1 -6.37 4.26 7.15
C HIS A 1 -7.13 3.17 7.95
N GLY A 2 -8.44 3.30 8.19
CA GLY A 2 -9.28 2.17 8.61
C GLY A 2 -9.07 1.63 10.04
N TYR A 3 -9.74 0.52 10.34
CA TYR A 3 -9.79 -0.08 11.68
C TYR A 3 -8.61 -1.02 11.99
N GLY A 4 -8.10 -1.74 10.99
CA GLY A 4 -7.08 -2.77 11.18
C GLY A 4 -5.77 -2.27 11.81
N PHE A 5 -5.36 -1.04 11.49
CA PHE A 5 -4.11 -0.42 11.98
C PHE A 5 -4.06 -0.23 13.51
N HIS A 6 -5.20 0.03 14.15
CA HIS A 6 -5.28 0.26 15.59
C HIS A 6 -5.81 -0.96 16.37
N SER A 7 -6.08 -2.06 15.66
CA SER A 7 -6.73 -3.24 16.23
C SER A 7 -5.71 -4.28 16.69
N SER A 8 -6.10 -5.09 17.65
CA SER A 8 -5.37 -6.32 17.99
C SER A 8 -5.84 -7.45 17.08
N TRP A 9 -4.91 -8.25 16.58
CA TRP A 9 -5.21 -9.37 15.69
C TRP A 9 -4.97 -10.68 16.42
N GLU A 10 -5.81 -11.68 16.14
CA GLU A 10 -5.60 -13.05 16.59
C GLU A 10 -4.44 -13.66 15.80
N ASP A 11 -3.45 -14.23 16.48
CA ASP A 11 -2.37 -14.98 15.84
C ASP A 11 -2.85 -16.41 15.53
N LEU A 12 -2.92 -16.74 14.24
CA LEU A 12 -3.30 -18.07 13.77
C LEU A 12 -2.07 -18.99 13.54
N GLY A 13 -0.86 -18.48 13.79
CA GLY A 13 0.40 -19.16 13.54
C GLY A 13 0.84 -19.08 12.07
N TYR A 14 2.10 -19.48 11.81
CA TYR A 14 2.70 -19.50 10.47
C TYR A 14 2.61 -18.16 9.71
N GLY A 15 2.75 -17.05 10.45
CA GLY A 15 2.70 -15.70 9.89
C GLY A 15 1.29 -15.23 9.52
N LYS A 16 0.24 -15.97 9.87
CA LYS A 16 -1.17 -15.59 9.65
C LYS A 16 -1.76 -14.91 10.86
N GLN A 17 -2.50 -13.83 10.63
CA GLN A 17 -3.26 -13.12 11.66
C GLN A 17 -4.69 -12.89 11.18
N TYR A 18 -5.64 -12.90 12.10
CA TYR A 18 -7.07 -12.72 11.81
C TYR A 18 -7.66 -11.57 12.62
N LEU A 19 -8.56 -10.82 12.00
CA LEU A 19 -9.30 -9.74 12.64
C LEU A 19 -10.75 -9.77 12.17
N GLU A 20 -11.67 -10.07 13.09
CA GLU A 20 -13.10 -9.86 12.90
C GLU A 20 -13.46 -8.40 13.18
N PHE A 21 -14.22 -7.77 12.29
CA PHE A 21 -14.67 -6.40 12.46
C PHE A 21 -15.87 -6.32 13.42
N PRO A 22 -15.93 -5.30 14.30
CA PRO A 22 -17.04 -5.15 15.24
C PRO A 22 -18.35 -4.78 14.52
N HIS A 23 -19.45 -4.69 15.26
CA HIS A 23 -20.65 -4.01 14.74
C HIS A 23 -20.27 -2.60 14.21
N PRO A 24 -20.74 -2.16 13.02
CA PRO A 24 -21.84 -2.71 12.20
C PRO A 24 -21.43 -3.68 11.08
N TYR A 25 -20.22 -4.22 11.09
CA TYR A 25 -19.65 -4.97 9.97
C TYR A 25 -20.08 -6.45 9.92
N ASN A 26 -21.07 -6.88 10.71
CA ASN A 26 -21.82 -8.14 10.59
C ASN A 26 -21.01 -9.39 10.16
N GLY A 27 -19.95 -9.73 10.91
CA GLY A 27 -19.13 -10.92 10.64
C GLY A 27 -18.12 -10.75 9.51
N ALA A 28 -17.96 -9.55 8.96
CA ALA A 28 -16.84 -9.24 8.10
C ALA A 28 -15.53 -9.42 8.88
N ALA A 29 -14.51 -9.91 8.19
CA ALA A 29 -13.22 -10.13 8.77
C ALA A 29 -12.12 -9.94 7.72
N ILE A 30 -10.88 -9.89 8.20
CA ILE A 30 -9.70 -9.84 7.36
C ILE A 30 -8.65 -10.80 7.91
N THR A 31 -8.05 -11.58 7.01
CA THR A 31 -6.87 -12.38 7.29
C THR A 31 -5.67 -11.71 6.66
N GLN A 32 -4.62 -11.51 7.46
CA GLN A 32 -3.31 -11.09 6.99
C GLN A 32 -2.38 -12.31 6.99
N GLN A 33 -1.49 -12.40 5.99
CA GLN A 33 -0.38 -13.33 6.03
C GLN A 33 0.92 -12.63 5.68
N ILE A 34 1.95 -12.82 6.51
CA ILE A 34 3.32 -12.36 6.28
C ILE A 34 4.22 -13.59 6.21
N GLU A 35 4.85 -13.80 5.07
CA GLU A 35 5.82 -14.86 4.82
C GLU A 35 7.21 -14.23 4.61
N ILE A 36 8.18 -14.67 5.39
CA ILE A 36 9.59 -14.30 5.24
C ILE A 36 10.23 -15.33 4.31
N LEU A 37 10.77 -14.85 3.19
CA LEU A 37 11.53 -15.62 2.21
C LEU A 37 13.04 -15.34 2.40
N ASP A 38 13.87 -15.85 1.49
CA ASP A 38 15.33 -15.70 1.60
C ASP A 38 15.77 -14.21 1.61
N ASN A 39 15.30 -13.43 0.64
CA ASN A 39 15.60 -12.00 0.50
C ASN A 39 14.34 -11.16 0.27
N ALA A 40 13.17 -11.66 0.68
CA ALA A 40 11.91 -10.98 0.41
C ALA A 40 10.88 -11.21 1.52
N ILE A 41 9.90 -10.33 1.58
CA ILE A 41 8.69 -10.48 2.38
C ILE A 41 7.51 -10.55 1.42
N ARG A 42 6.73 -11.63 1.49
CA ARG A 42 5.41 -11.70 0.86
C ARG A 42 4.37 -11.33 1.91
N TRP A 43 3.55 -10.33 1.62
CA TRP A 43 2.49 -9.86 2.51
C TRP A 43 1.17 -9.82 1.76
N SER A 44 0.18 -10.57 2.23
CA SER A 44 -1.18 -10.58 1.68
C SER A 44 -2.25 -10.21 2.70
N LEU A 45 -3.36 -9.71 2.19
CA LEU A 45 -4.59 -9.42 2.90
C LEU A 45 -5.77 -10.06 2.16
N ASP A 46 -6.64 -10.75 2.88
CA ASP A 46 -7.84 -11.39 2.37
C ASP A 46 -9.05 -10.95 3.22
N TYR A 47 -9.97 -10.20 2.63
CA TYR A 47 -11.17 -9.68 3.25
C TYR A 47 -12.36 -10.59 2.96
N GLU A 48 -13.03 -11.03 4.02
CA GLU A 48 -14.28 -11.78 3.95
C GLU A 48 -15.43 -10.88 4.40
N ALA A 49 -16.42 -10.68 3.55
CA ALA A 49 -17.51 -9.75 3.85
C ALA A 49 -18.50 -10.26 4.91
N GLY A 50 -18.61 -11.58 5.11
CA GLY A 50 -19.71 -12.14 5.91
C GLY A 50 -21.07 -11.69 5.37
N ASP A 51 -21.92 -11.14 6.25
CA ASP A 51 -23.21 -10.52 5.89
C ASP A 51 -23.11 -8.98 5.79
N CYS A 52 -21.91 -8.45 5.59
CA CYS A 52 -21.65 -7.01 5.49
C CYS A 52 -21.77 -6.51 4.04
N GLU A 53 -22.72 -5.61 3.81
CA GLU A 53 -22.90 -4.91 2.53
C GLU A 53 -22.25 -3.52 2.51
N LEU A 54 -21.49 -3.16 3.58
CA LEU A 54 -20.80 -1.89 3.65
C LEU A 54 -19.58 -1.89 2.71
N PRO A 55 -19.26 -0.74 2.10
CA PRO A 55 -18.07 -0.65 1.25
C PRO A 55 -16.79 -0.85 2.05
N PHE A 56 -15.80 -1.45 1.39
CA PHE A 56 -14.49 -1.69 1.94
C PHE A 56 -13.40 -1.37 0.92
N SER A 57 -12.21 -1.09 1.43
CA SER A 57 -10.95 -1.12 0.68
C SER A 57 -9.85 -1.56 1.63
N ILE A 58 -8.86 -2.26 1.08
CA ILE A 58 -7.72 -2.79 1.82
C ILE A 58 -6.43 -2.42 1.10
N GLY A 59 -5.32 -2.46 1.83
CA GLY A 59 -4.01 -2.15 1.28
C GLY A 59 -2.96 -2.09 2.37
N PHE A 60 -1.76 -1.71 1.96
CA PHE A 60 -0.58 -1.72 2.84
C PHE A 60 -0.11 -0.29 3.10
N HIS A 61 0.62 -0.09 4.20
CA HIS A 61 1.23 1.20 4.52
C HIS A 61 2.70 1.07 4.97
N PRO A 62 3.57 0.40 4.20
CA PRO A 62 4.98 0.27 4.58
C PRO A 62 5.67 1.64 4.54
N TRP A 63 6.29 2.02 5.66
CA TRP A 63 7.09 3.23 5.79
C TRP A 63 8.58 2.88 5.72
N PHE A 64 9.27 3.36 4.69
CA PHE A 64 10.69 3.16 4.50
C PHE A 64 11.46 4.40 4.96
N ALA A 65 12.39 4.22 5.89
CA ALA A 65 13.20 5.32 6.40
C ALA A 65 14.17 5.84 5.33
N ARG A 66 14.26 7.16 5.17
CA ARG A 66 15.20 7.77 4.21
C ARG A 66 16.65 7.57 4.62
N ASP A 67 16.95 7.55 5.91
CA ASP A 67 18.26 7.22 6.45
C ASP A 67 18.20 5.88 7.20
N ILE A 68 19.04 4.93 6.79
CA ILE A 68 19.20 3.61 7.42
C ILE A 68 20.56 3.45 8.14
N GLY A 69 21.33 4.53 8.27
CA GLY A 69 22.66 4.56 8.87
C GLY A 69 23.78 4.06 7.97
N ARG A 70 23.49 3.78 6.69
CA ARG A 70 24.43 3.33 5.67
C ARG A 70 24.00 3.85 4.30
N GLY A 71 24.99 4.25 3.49
CA GLY A 71 24.75 4.79 2.14
C GLY A 71 24.24 6.23 2.18
N ASP A 72 23.76 6.68 1.04
CA ASP A 72 23.08 7.97 0.90
C ASP A 72 21.59 7.84 1.24
N SER A 73 20.92 9.00 1.35
CA SER A 73 19.48 9.08 1.65
C SER A 73 18.64 8.41 0.56
N ALA A 74 17.52 7.81 0.95
CA ALA A 74 16.65 7.07 0.04
C ALA A 74 16.11 7.92 -1.11
N GLU A 75 16.23 7.36 -2.32
CA GLU A 75 15.63 7.85 -3.55
C GLU A 75 14.54 6.88 -4.01
N ILE A 76 13.45 7.41 -4.55
CA ILE A 76 12.36 6.60 -5.12
C ILE A 76 12.45 6.57 -6.64
N THR A 77 12.35 5.38 -7.22
CA THR A 77 12.08 5.17 -8.65
C THR A 77 10.65 4.67 -8.80
N PHE A 78 9.77 5.54 -9.28
CA PHE A 78 8.36 5.22 -9.48
C PHE A 78 7.84 5.92 -10.74
N SER A 79 7.06 5.20 -11.54
CA SER A 79 6.43 5.72 -12.74
C SER A 79 5.04 5.11 -12.92
N ALA A 80 4.11 5.91 -13.43
CA ALA A 80 2.77 5.50 -13.77
C ALA A 80 2.29 6.31 -14.97
N SER A 81 1.24 5.87 -15.67
CA SER A 81 0.65 6.66 -16.76
C SER A 81 -0.49 7.57 -16.29
N LYS A 82 -1.06 7.32 -15.11
CA LYS A 82 -2.18 8.10 -14.57
C LYS A 82 -2.02 8.37 -13.08
N MET A 83 -2.53 9.53 -12.67
CA MET A 83 -2.66 9.96 -11.29
C MET A 83 -4.10 10.41 -11.06
N PHE A 84 -4.68 10.10 -9.90
CA PHE A 84 -5.95 10.70 -9.50
C PHE A 84 -5.74 12.16 -9.17
N LYS A 85 -6.53 13.04 -9.79
CA LYS A 85 -6.50 14.46 -9.47
C LYS A 85 -6.95 14.66 -8.02
N LYS A 86 -6.09 15.26 -7.21
CA LYS A 86 -6.39 15.63 -5.82
C LYS A 86 -7.19 16.94 -5.76
N GLY A 87 -8.28 16.92 -5.01
CA GLY A 87 -9.13 18.06 -4.72
C GLY A 87 -8.52 18.97 -3.63
N SER A 88 -9.18 20.11 -3.39
CA SER A 88 -8.76 21.05 -2.32
C SER A 88 -8.96 20.51 -0.90
N ASP A 89 -9.75 19.44 -0.77
CA ASP A 89 -10.00 18.67 0.44
C ASP A 89 -9.07 17.45 0.57
N TYR A 90 -8.06 17.35 -0.30
CA TYR A 90 -7.10 16.25 -0.38
C TYR A 90 -7.70 14.91 -0.81
N LEU A 91 -8.96 14.87 -1.24
CA LEU A 91 -9.59 13.66 -1.78
C LEU A 91 -9.48 13.59 -3.31
N PRO A 92 -9.41 12.40 -3.91
CA PRO A 92 -9.50 12.24 -5.35
C PRO A 92 -10.82 12.80 -5.90
N THR A 93 -10.76 13.61 -6.97
CA THR A 93 -11.97 14.13 -7.63
C THR A 93 -12.64 13.11 -8.55
N GLY A 94 -11.99 11.95 -8.78
CA GLY A 94 -12.38 10.95 -9.78
C GLY A 94 -11.78 11.15 -11.17
N ASP A 95 -11.22 12.35 -11.45
CA ASP A 95 -10.53 12.61 -12.71
C ASP A 95 -9.14 11.96 -12.70
N LEU A 96 -8.72 11.41 -13.85
CA LEU A 96 -7.36 10.92 -14.09
C LEU A 96 -6.58 11.95 -14.91
N ILE A 97 -5.38 12.28 -14.44
CA ILE A 97 -4.46 13.23 -15.07
C ILE A 97 -3.11 12.56 -15.36
N GLU A 98 -2.29 13.21 -16.19
CA GLU A 98 -0.87 12.87 -16.28
C GLU A 98 -0.19 13.10 -14.92
N PRO A 99 0.67 12.18 -14.44
CA PRO A 99 1.38 12.33 -13.18
C PRO A 99 2.18 13.64 -13.10
N THR A 100 2.05 14.33 -11.96
CA THR A 100 2.86 15.51 -11.66
C THR A 100 4.21 15.13 -11.07
N GLY A 101 5.15 16.07 -10.99
CA GLY A 101 6.41 15.88 -10.29
C GLY A 101 6.23 15.79 -8.77
N GLN A 102 7.26 15.26 -8.09
CA GLN A 102 7.35 15.18 -6.62
C GLN A 102 7.35 16.57 -5.95
N PRO A 103 7.02 16.67 -4.64
CA PRO A 103 6.65 15.55 -3.75
C PRO A 103 5.23 15.05 -3.99
N TRP A 104 4.97 13.81 -3.57
CA TRP A 104 3.68 13.14 -3.75
C TRP A 104 3.04 12.81 -2.41
N ASP A 105 1.72 12.89 -2.40
CA ASP A 105 0.79 12.27 -1.47
C ASP A 105 -0.45 11.91 -2.29
N ASP A 106 -0.25 11.01 -3.24
CA ASP A 106 -1.14 10.87 -4.39
C ASP A 106 -1.34 9.40 -4.76
N THR A 107 -2.51 9.09 -5.31
CA THR A 107 -2.84 7.75 -5.81
C THR A 107 -2.67 7.69 -7.32
N PHE A 108 -1.96 6.66 -7.78
CA PHE A 108 -1.59 6.43 -9.16
C PHE A 108 -2.29 5.18 -9.70
N LYS A 109 -2.39 5.14 -11.04
CA LYS A 109 -2.94 4.02 -11.80
C LYS A 109 -2.05 3.71 -12.99
N ASP A 110 -2.11 2.45 -13.44
CA ASP A 110 -1.33 1.97 -14.57
C ASP A 110 0.18 2.22 -14.35
N VAL A 111 0.71 1.64 -13.25
CA VAL A 111 2.13 1.68 -12.86
C VAL A 111 3.00 1.08 -13.97
N ILE A 112 4.14 1.72 -14.23
CA ILE A 112 5.07 1.35 -15.29
C ILE A 112 6.36 0.89 -14.64
N GLY A 113 6.72 -0.36 -14.93
CA GLY A 113 7.92 -0.98 -14.35
C GLY A 113 7.70 -1.36 -12.89
N LEU A 114 8.81 -1.50 -12.17
CA LEU A 114 8.86 -1.96 -10.79
C LEU A 114 9.13 -0.77 -9.87
N PRO A 115 8.25 -0.43 -8.92
CA PRO A 115 8.55 0.55 -7.88
C PRO A 115 9.78 0.15 -7.06
N GLU A 116 10.70 1.09 -6.87
CA GLU A 116 11.92 0.87 -6.09
C GLU A 116 12.21 2.02 -5.14
N ILE A 117 12.81 1.68 -4.00
CA ILE A 117 13.44 2.62 -3.08
C ILE A 117 14.91 2.21 -2.97
N ILE A 118 15.80 3.17 -3.22
CA ILE A 118 17.24 2.94 -3.35
C ILE A 118 17.95 3.79 -2.30
N TRP A 119 18.81 3.18 -1.51
CA TRP A 119 19.80 3.85 -0.67
C TRP A 119 21.17 3.66 -1.33
N PRO A 120 21.67 4.64 -2.12
CA PRO A 120 22.91 4.48 -2.87
C PRO A 120 24.11 4.10 -2.00
N GLY A 121 24.83 3.05 -2.38
CA GLY A 121 25.96 2.49 -1.63
C GLY A 121 25.56 1.58 -0.46
N ALA A 122 24.28 1.21 -0.33
CA ALA A 122 23.78 0.42 0.78
C ALA A 122 22.79 -0.67 0.37
N ALA A 123 21.64 -0.31 -0.17
CA ALA A 123 20.53 -1.23 -0.34
C ALA A 123 19.52 -0.77 -1.40
N ARG A 124 18.75 -1.73 -1.89
CA ARG A 124 17.57 -1.49 -2.73
C ARG A 124 16.40 -2.33 -2.23
N VAL A 125 15.22 -1.73 -2.25
CA VAL A 125 13.94 -2.40 -2.08
C VAL A 125 13.15 -2.27 -3.37
N SER A 126 12.60 -3.39 -3.85
CA SER A 126 11.65 -3.42 -4.97
C SER A 126 10.31 -3.96 -4.49
N ILE A 127 9.20 -3.37 -4.97
CA ILE A 127 7.85 -3.70 -4.48
C ILE A 127 6.98 -4.12 -5.66
N GLU A 128 6.55 -5.38 -5.66
CA GLU A 128 5.65 -5.95 -6.66
C GLU A 128 4.26 -6.12 -6.06
N SER A 129 3.23 -5.77 -6.81
CA SER A 129 1.83 -6.09 -6.51
C SER A 129 1.02 -6.07 -7.80
N ASP A 130 0.00 -6.89 -7.90
CA ASP A 130 -0.99 -6.85 -8.97
C ASP A 130 -2.06 -5.76 -8.77
N SER A 131 -1.92 -4.97 -7.69
CA SER A 131 -2.81 -3.88 -7.38
C SER A 131 -2.95 -2.88 -8.54
N PRO A 132 -4.20 -2.54 -8.95
CA PRO A 132 -4.44 -1.52 -9.94
C PRO A 132 -4.23 -0.10 -9.41
N TYR A 133 -4.12 0.10 -8.10
CA TYR A 133 -3.94 1.41 -7.47
C TYR A 133 -2.76 1.42 -6.51
N TRP A 134 -1.99 2.50 -6.56
CA TRP A 134 -0.79 2.68 -5.72
C TRP A 134 -0.80 4.08 -5.14
N THR A 135 -0.86 4.21 -3.82
CA THR A 135 -0.61 5.48 -3.15
C THR A 135 0.89 5.62 -2.90
N VAL A 136 1.46 6.76 -3.26
CA VAL A 136 2.88 7.04 -3.04
C VAL A 136 3.02 8.34 -2.27
N TYR A 137 3.72 8.27 -1.16
CA TYR A 137 3.96 9.38 -0.26
C TYR A 137 5.46 9.67 -0.15
N THR A 138 5.87 10.88 -0.54
CA THR A 138 7.27 11.33 -0.52
C THR A 138 7.46 12.69 0.17
N GLU A 139 6.42 13.30 0.72
CA GLU A 139 6.49 14.64 1.35
C GLU A 139 7.34 14.66 2.63
N HIS A 140 7.44 13.56 3.37
CA HIS A 140 8.18 13.55 4.65
C HIS A 140 9.69 13.45 4.44
N GLU A 141 10.44 14.22 5.22
CA GLU A 141 11.91 14.28 5.17
C GLU A 141 12.62 13.03 5.68
N ASP A 142 11.89 12.18 6.39
CA ASP A 142 12.40 10.97 7.06
C ASP A 142 11.92 9.67 6.43
N GLY A 143 10.96 9.71 5.52
CA GLY A 143 10.44 8.48 4.96
C GLY A 143 9.65 8.60 3.66
N ILE A 144 9.48 7.43 3.06
CA ILE A 144 8.77 7.20 1.79
C ILE A 144 7.79 6.06 2.02
N CYS A 145 6.56 6.20 1.54
CA CYS A 145 5.60 5.09 1.45
C CYS A 145 5.29 4.78 0.00
N VAL A 146 5.20 3.49 -0.31
CA VAL A 146 4.76 2.96 -1.60
C VAL A 146 3.73 1.88 -1.29
N GLU A 147 2.47 2.19 -1.58
CA GLU A 147 1.31 1.54 -0.96
C GLU A 147 0.39 0.96 -2.04
N PRO A 148 0.50 -0.34 -2.35
CA PRO A 148 -0.55 -1.04 -3.08
C PRO A 148 -1.86 -1.01 -2.29
N VAL A 149 -2.94 -0.56 -2.93
CA VAL A 149 -4.30 -0.48 -2.35
C VAL A 149 -5.34 -0.98 -3.35
N THR A 150 -6.38 -1.67 -2.89
CA THR A 150 -7.39 -2.24 -3.80
C THR A 150 -8.32 -1.19 -4.42
N ALA A 151 -8.38 0.01 -3.82
CA ALA A 151 -9.13 1.15 -4.33
C ALA A 151 -8.51 2.47 -3.83
N PRO A 152 -8.69 3.59 -4.55
CA PRO A 152 -8.18 4.90 -4.12
C PRO A 152 -8.92 5.39 -2.85
N PRO A 153 -8.39 6.41 -2.16
CA PRO A 153 -9.15 7.13 -1.14
C PRO A 153 -10.51 7.59 -1.69
N ASP A 154 -11.53 7.58 -0.83
CA ASP A 154 -12.90 7.97 -1.18
C ASP A 154 -13.60 7.09 -2.25
N CYS A 155 -13.09 5.87 -2.50
CA CYS A 155 -13.58 4.97 -3.55
C CYS A 155 -15.11 4.77 -3.57
N GLN A 156 -15.77 4.73 -2.40
CA GLN A 156 -17.21 4.61 -2.30
C GLN A 156 -17.96 5.75 -3.01
N ASN A 157 -17.51 6.99 -2.85
CA ASN A 157 -18.13 8.15 -3.49
C ASN A 157 -17.76 8.25 -4.97
N LEU A 158 -16.65 7.61 -5.37
CA LEU A 158 -16.23 7.47 -6.77
C LEU A 158 -16.91 6.30 -7.49
N GLY A 159 -17.69 5.47 -6.79
CA GLY A 159 -18.31 4.26 -7.34
C GLY A 159 -17.28 3.18 -7.71
N ILE A 160 -16.13 3.18 -7.03
CA ILE A 160 -15.06 2.20 -7.21
C ILE A 160 -15.13 1.19 -6.07
N VAL A 161 -15.18 -0.10 -6.45
CA VAL A 161 -15.12 -1.22 -5.51
C VAL A 161 -13.72 -1.83 -5.59
N GLY A 162 -13.09 -2.04 -4.44
CA GLY A 162 -11.80 -2.72 -4.37
C GLY A 162 -11.95 -4.24 -4.37
N ASP A 163 -10.91 -4.93 -4.81
CA ASP A 163 -10.82 -6.38 -4.68
C ASP A 163 -10.75 -6.80 -3.20
N SER A 164 -11.24 -8.01 -2.90
CA SER A 164 -11.20 -8.58 -1.55
C SER A 164 -9.84 -9.17 -1.18
N TYR A 165 -8.96 -9.35 -2.16
CA TYR A 165 -7.61 -9.86 -1.97
C TYR A 165 -6.59 -8.87 -2.51
N ILE A 166 -5.48 -8.73 -1.81
CA ILE A 166 -4.30 -8.03 -2.32
C ILE A 166 -3.04 -8.68 -1.76
N GLU A 167 -2.00 -8.77 -2.57
CA GLU A 167 -0.68 -9.24 -2.17
C GLU A 167 0.38 -8.26 -2.65
N MET A 168 1.44 -8.11 -1.85
CA MET A 168 2.68 -7.52 -2.30
C MET A 168 3.88 -8.38 -1.95
N LEU A 169 4.89 -8.35 -2.82
CA LEU A 169 6.22 -8.91 -2.59
C LEU A 169 7.22 -7.76 -2.49
N ILE A 170 7.89 -7.68 -1.34
CA ILE A 170 8.96 -6.72 -1.09
C ILE A 170 10.27 -7.48 -1.16
N THR A 171 11.09 -7.20 -2.17
CA THR A 171 12.40 -7.83 -2.37
C THR A 171 13.50 -6.88 -1.91
N PHE A 172 14.48 -7.42 -1.18
CA PHE A 172 15.62 -6.70 -0.63
C PHE A 172 16.91 -7.14 -1.33
N GLU A 173 17.73 -6.15 -1.67
CA GLU A 173 19.07 -6.36 -2.21
C GLU A 173 20.09 -5.48 -1.47
N GLU A 174 21.27 -6.02 -1.21
CA GLU A 174 22.38 -5.35 -0.52
C GLU A 174 23.44 -4.86 -1.51
N ASP A 175 24.25 -3.88 -1.08
CA ASP A 175 25.42 -3.36 -1.79
C ASP A 175 25.11 -2.75 -3.17
N TYR A 176 23.94 -2.10 -3.28
CA TYR A 176 23.47 -1.37 -4.45
C TYR A 176 24.02 0.04 -4.53
#